data_AF-A0A2T6FWW4-F1
#
_entry.id   AF-A0A2T6FWW4-F1
#
_cell.length_a   1.000
_cell.length_b   1.000
_cell.length_c   1.000
_cell.angle_alpha   90.00
_cell.angle_beta   90.00
_cell.angle_gamma   90.00
#
_symmetry.space_group_name_H-M   'P 1'
#
loop_
_entity.id
_entity.type
_entity.pdbx_description
1 polymer ?
#
loop_
_entity_poly.entity_id
_entity_poly.type
_entity_poly.pdbx_seq_one_letter_code
_entity_poly.pdbx_strand_id
1 'polypeptide(L)'
;MNREVEQALQATLQNWSSMALAEHEDSETAANAFESSFYRFIDAVREWASGLEPQPETIEAFLDLPMVQEMIELLPAPLYLNFETEAELIVQKKFRIEDEKYD
;
A
#
# COMPACT_ATOMS: atom_id res chain seq x y z
N MET A 1 -14.21 -6.85 -0.45
CA MET A 1 -13.31 -5.67 -0.51
C MET A 1 -14.03 -4.35 -0.89
N ASN A 2 -13.50 -3.20 -0.43
CA ASN A 2 -13.88 -1.86 -0.92
C ASN A 2 -13.43 -1.69 -2.38
N ARG A 3 -14.27 -1.10 -3.24
CA ARG A 3 -14.03 -1.01 -4.69
C ARG A 3 -12.79 -0.20 -5.06
N GLU A 4 -12.56 0.94 -4.42
CA GLU A 4 -11.40 1.79 -4.74
C GLU A 4 -10.11 1.11 -4.32
N VAL A 5 -10.11 0.48 -3.14
CA VAL A 5 -8.97 -0.31 -2.66
C VAL A 5 -8.69 -1.50 -3.56
N GLU A 6 -9.73 -2.20 -4.04
CA GLU A 6 -9.59 -3.33 -4.96
C GLU A 6 -8.96 -2.92 -6.29
N GLN A 7 -9.43 -1.84 -6.88
CA GLN A 7 -8.90 -1.35 -8.15
C GLN A 7 -7.44 -0.90 -8.01
N ALA A 8 -7.12 -0.22 -6.90
CA ALA A 8 -5.76 0.22 -6.63
C ALA A 8 -4.83 -0.99 -6.39
N LEU A 9 -5.25 -1.97 -5.58
CA LEU A 9 -4.48 -3.19 -5.33
C LEU A 9 -4.20 -3.96 -6.63
N GLN A 10 -5.20 -4.14 -7.48
CA GLN A 10 -5.03 -4.81 -8.77
C GLN A 10 -4.00 -4.09 -9.65
N ALA A 11 -4.03 -2.76 -9.71
CA ALA A 11 -3.04 -1.98 -10.45
C ALA A 11 -1.63 -2.13 -9.86
N THR A 12 -1.49 -2.10 -8.53
CA THR A 12 -0.22 -2.32 -7.84
C THR A 12 0.36 -3.70 -8.17
N LEU A 13 -0.46 -4.76 -8.11
CA LEU A 13 -0.02 -6.12 -8.40
C LEU A 13 0.40 -6.29 -9.87
N GLN A 14 -0.32 -5.67 -10.80
CA GLN A 14 0.04 -5.66 -12.22
C GLN A 14 1.39 -4.96 -12.46
N ASN A 15 1.58 -3.77 -11.89
CA ASN A 15 2.83 -3.03 -12.05
C ASN A 15 4.00 -3.69 -11.34
N TRP A 16 3.77 -4.30 -10.17
CA TRP A 16 4.77 -5.12 -9.49
C TRP A 16 5.21 -6.29 -10.37
N SER A 17 4.26 -7.02 -10.96
CA SER A 17 4.58 -8.13 -11.87
C SER A 17 5.36 -7.65 -13.09
N SER A 18 4.98 -6.51 -13.67
CA SER A 18 5.71 -5.91 -14.80
C SER A 18 7.13 -5.49 -14.42
N MET A 19 7.31 -4.85 -13.25
CA MET A 19 8.62 -4.46 -12.74
C MET A 19 9.51 -5.68 -12.43
N ALA A 20 8.95 -6.72 -11.82
CA ALA A 20 9.68 -7.94 -11.48
C ALA A 20 10.16 -8.73 -12.72
N LEU A 21 9.51 -8.54 -13.87
CA LEU A 21 9.84 -9.18 -15.15
C LEU A 21 10.60 -8.27 -16.12
N ALA A 22 10.75 -6.97 -15.80
CA ALA A 22 11.37 -6.01 -16.69
C ALA A 22 12.88 -6.30 -16.86
N GLU A 23 13.36 -6.21 -18.10
CA GLU A 23 14.78 -6.28 -18.42
C GLU A 23 15.36 -4.85 -18.60
N HIS A 24 16.64 -4.71 -18.27
CA HIS A 24 17.51 -3.51 -18.30
C HIS A 24 16.91 -2.13 -18.69
N GLU A 25 16.40 -1.93 -19.90
CA GLU A 25 15.95 -0.61 -20.39
C GLU A 25 14.52 -0.23 -19.93
N ASP A 26 13.66 -1.21 -19.64
CA ASP A 26 12.28 -0.97 -19.17
C ASP A 26 12.17 -0.91 -17.64
N SER A 27 13.25 -1.25 -16.93
CA SER A 27 13.26 -1.41 -15.48
C SER A 27 12.94 -0.11 -14.71
N GLU A 28 13.41 1.05 -15.18
CA GLU A 28 13.15 2.33 -14.51
C GLU A 28 11.69 2.75 -14.67
N THR A 29 11.15 2.65 -15.89
CA THR A 29 9.75 3.00 -16.15
C THR A 29 8.80 2.07 -15.39
N ALA A 30 9.10 0.77 -15.36
CA ALA A 30 8.30 -0.20 -14.61
C ALA A 30 8.39 0.04 -13.10
N ALA A 31 9.56 0.43 -12.58
CA ALA A 31 9.73 0.80 -11.17
C ALA A 31 8.91 2.04 -10.79
N ASN A 32 8.96 3.10 -11.59
CA ASN A 32 8.17 4.31 -11.37
C ASN A 32 6.66 4.04 -11.43
N ALA A 33 6.23 3.18 -12.35
CA ALA A 33 4.83 2.77 -12.46
C ALA A 33 4.38 1.97 -11.22
N PHE A 34 5.22 1.05 -10.76
CA PHE A 34 4.98 0.30 -9.52
C PHE A 34 4.88 1.24 -8.32
N GLU A 35 5.87 2.09 -8.10
CA GLU A 35 5.89 3.04 -6.98
C GLU A 35 4.64 3.92 -6.96
N SER A 36 4.30 4.53 -8.10
CA SER A 36 3.10 5.37 -8.21
C SER A 36 1.82 4.60 -7.89
N SER A 37 1.69 3.36 -8.39
CA SER A 37 0.52 2.52 -8.08
C SER A 37 0.50 2.03 -6.64
N PHE A 38 1.66 1.79 -6.02
CA PHE A 38 1.74 1.37 -4.62
C PHE A 38 1.24 2.47 -3.70
N TYR A 39 1.69 3.72 -3.87
CA TYR A 39 1.21 4.82 -3.01
C TYR A 39 -0.27 5.15 -3.24
N ARG A 40 -0.80 5.01 -4.47
CA ARG A 40 -2.25 5.12 -4.69
C ARG A 40 -3.05 4.04 -3.96
N PHE A 41 -2.51 2.82 -3.89
CA PHE A 41 -3.10 1.75 -3.09
C PHE A 41 -3.08 2.09 -1.59
N ILE A 42 -1.96 2.60 -1.06
CA ILE A 42 -1.88 3.04 0.33
C ILE A 42 -2.86 4.19 0.63
N ASP A 43 -3.01 5.16 -0.28
CA ASP A 43 -3.97 6.26 -0.12
C ASP A 43 -5.41 5.75 -0.05
N ALA A 44 -5.78 4.82 -0.93
CA ALA A 44 -7.12 4.22 -0.93
C ALA A 44 -7.38 3.44 0.38
N VAL A 45 -6.39 2.71 0.89
CA VAL A 45 -6.47 2.00 2.17
C VAL A 45 -6.61 2.99 3.33
N ARG A 46 -5.85 4.08 3.32
CA ARG A 46 -5.90 5.15 4.34
C ARG A 46 -7.26 5.82 4.38
N GLU A 47 -7.83 6.15 3.22
CA GLU A 47 -9.15 6.76 3.11
C GLU A 47 -10.23 5.80 3.65
N TRP A 48 -10.18 4.54 3.22
CA TRP A 48 -11.07 3.50 3.74
C TRP A 48 -10.97 3.35 5.26
N ALA A 49 -9.74 3.26 5.80
CA ALA A 49 -9.50 3.09 7.22
C ALA A 49 -9.99 4.28 8.06
N SER A 50 -9.89 5.49 7.52
CA SER A 50 -10.36 6.72 8.18
C SER A 50 -11.88 6.76 8.33
N GLY A 51 -12.61 6.04 7.48
CA GLY A 51 -14.07 5.90 7.56
C GLY A 51 -14.57 4.80 8.51
N LEU A 52 -13.68 4.08 9.20
CA LEU A 52 -14.07 3.04 10.15
C LEU A 52 -14.55 3.64 11.48
N GLU A 53 -15.59 3.04 12.07
CA GLU A 53 -16.08 3.36 13.40
C GLU A 53 -16.32 2.06 14.21
N PRO A 54 -15.51 1.76 15.25
CA PRO A 54 -14.33 2.51 15.70
C PRO A 54 -13.14 2.37 14.75
N GLN A 55 -12.25 3.36 14.76
CA GLN A 55 -10.95 3.24 14.09
C GLN A 55 -10.02 2.32 14.89
N PRO A 56 -9.17 1.52 14.22
CA PRO A 56 -8.18 0.70 14.90
C PRO A 56 -7.11 1.57 15.56
N GLU A 57 -6.74 1.22 16.80
CA GLU A 57 -5.76 1.97 17.59
C GLU A 57 -4.35 1.33 17.57
N THR A 58 -4.26 0.06 17.14
CA THR A 58 -2.99 -0.66 17.04
C THR A 58 -2.83 -1.29 15.66
N ILE A 59 -1.58 -1.56 15.28
CA ILE A 59 -1.27 -2.21 14.00
C ILE A 59 -1.87 -3.62 13.94
N GLU A 60 -1.84 -4.37 15.04
CA GLU A 60 -2.42 -5.70 15.13
C GLU A 60 -3.94 -5.65 14.88
N ALA A 61 -4.65 -4.71 15.50
CA ALA A 61 -6.08 -4.53 15.29
C ALA A 61 -6.42 -4.14 13.85
N PHE A 62 -5.55 -3.37 13.18
CA PHE A 62 -5.71 -3.03 11.77
C PHE A 62 -5.45 -4.22 10.86
N LEU A 63 -4.36 -4.97 11.09
CA LEU A 63 -4.01 -6.15 10.32
C LEU A 63 -5.07 -7.26 10.47
N ASP A 64 -5.71 -7.39 11.64
CA ASP A 64 -6.78 -8.35 11.90
C ASP A 64 -8.12 -8.01 11.21
N LEU A 65 -8.25 -6.84 10.59
CA LEU A 65 -9.46 -6.50 9.85
C LEU A 65 -9.66 -7.47 8.68
N PRO A 66 -10.88 -8.03 8.47
CA PRO A 66 -11.12 -9.01 7.40
C PRO A 66 -10.69 -8.52 6.02
N MET A 67 -10.93 -7.24 5.72
CA MET A 67 -10.52 -6.64 4.46
C MET A 67 -9.00 -6.53 4.34
N VAL A 68 -8.28 -6.30 5.45
CA VAL A 68 -6.82 -6.22 5.44
C VAL A 68 -6.19 -7.60 5.27
N GLN A 69 -6.75 -8.63 5.91
CA GLN A 69 -6.38 -10.02 5.66
C GLN A 69 -6.56 -10.42 4.19
N GLU A 70 -7.71 -10.09 3.59
CA GLU A 70 -7.96 -10.33 2.15
C GLU A 70 -6.88 -9.68 1.26
N MET A 71 -6.42 -8.46 1.60
CA MET A 71 -5.35 -7.79 0.85
C MET A 71 -4.00 -8.48 1.04
N ILE A 72 -3.63 -8.81 2.28
CA ILE A 72 -2.35 -9.42 2.63
C ILE A 72 -2.17 -10.78 1.95
N GLU A 73 -3.24 -11.57 1.86
CA GLU A 73 -3.22 -12.87 1.15
C GLU A 73 -2.86 -12.75 -0.34
N LEU A 74 -3.11 -11.58 -0.94
CA LEU A 74 -2.81 -11.30 -2.35
C LEU A 74 -1.43 -10.68 -2.55
N LEU A 75 -0.82 -10.09 -1.51
CA LEU A 75 0.44 -9.38 -1.63
C LEU A 75 1.63 -10.35 -1.73
N PRO A 76 2.54 -10.15 -2.70
CA PRO A 76 3.88 -10.75 -2.67
C PRO A 76 4.62 -10.39 -1.38
N ALA A 77 5.44 -11.30 -0.85
CA ALA A 77 6.15 -11.09 0.41
C ALA A 77 6.94 -9.75 0.50
N PRO A 78 7.63 -9.27 -0.55
CA PRO A 78 8.27 -7.95 -0.52
C PRO A 78 7.28 -6.79 -0.36
N LEU A 79 6.08 -6.90 -0.94
CA LEU A 79 5.05 -5.87 -0.83
C LEU A 79 4.35 -5.91 0.52
N TYR A 80 4.22 -7.09 1.14
CA TYR A 80 3.68 -7.21 2.48
C TYR A 80 4.50 -6.39 3.50
N LEU A 81 5.84 -6.47 3.46
CA LEU A 81 6.70 -5.69 4.35
C LEU A 81 6.49 -4.17 4.17
N ASN A 82 6.42 -3.71 2.92
CA ASN A 82 6.19 -2.30 2.63
C ASN A 82 4.79 -1.87 3.11
N PHE A 83 3.78 -2.72 2.89
CA PHE A 83 2.42 -2.46 3.34
C PHE A 83 2.33 -2.39 4.86
N GLU A 84 2.99 -3.29 5.60
CA GLU A 84 3.01 -3.29 7.07
C GLU A 84 3.58 -1.96 7.62
N THR A 85 4.65 -1.45 7.00
CA THR A 85 5.24 -0.14 7.34
C THR A 85 4.24 1.00 7.12
N GLU A 86 3.55 1.02 5.99
CA GLU A 86 2.58 2.07 5.67
C GLU A 86 1.30 1.95 6.51
N ALA A 87 0.88 0.72 6.83
CA ALA A 87 -0.23 0.43 7.73
C ALA A 87 0.03 0.97 9.15
N GLU A 88 1.26 0.85 9.64
CA GLU A 88 1.65 1.46 10.92
C GLU A 88 1.47 2.99 10.88
N LEU A 89 1.87 3.65 9.79
CA LEU A 89 1.67 5.09 9.62
C LEU A 89 0.18 5.47 9.56
N ILE A 90 -0.65 4.66 8.88
CA ILE A 90 -2.10 4.84 8.81
C ILE A 90 -2.72 4.81 10.20
N VAL A 91 -2.41 3.78 11.00
CA VAL A 91 -2.92 3.64 12.38
C VAL A 91 -2.42 4.78 13.28
N GLN A 92 -1.16 5.17 13.14
CA GLN A 92 -0.60 6.31 13.89
C GLN A 92 -1.16 7.67 13.42
N LYS A 93 -2.01 7.70 12.39
CA LYS A 93 -2.55 8.92 11.76
C LYS A 93 -1.46 9.88 11.30
N LYS A 94 -0.28 9.34 10.97
CA LYS A 94 0.84 10.09 10.44
C LYS A 94 0.80 10.02 8.92
N PHE A 95 1.02 11.15 8.28
CA PHE A 95 1.46 11.16 6.90
C PHE A 95 2.96 10.97 6.91
N ARG A 96 3.50 10.29 5.90
CA ARG A 96 4.92 10.35 5.62
C ARG A 96 5.16 11.80 5.18
N ILE A 97 5.46 12.69 6.13
CA ILE A 97 6.03 13.99 5.81
C ILE A 97 7.32 13.62 5.09
N GLU A 98 7.42 13.97 3.81
CA GLU A 98 8.72 13.97 3.13
C GLU A 98 9.63 14.84 4.00
N ASP A 99 10.44 14.21 4.86
CA ASP A 99 11.58 14.85 5.52
C ASP A 99 12.70 15.11 4.48
N GLU A 100 12.33 15.66 3.32
CA GLU A 100 13.23 16.24 2.34
C GLU A 100 13.04 17.76 2.33
N LYS A 101 13.63 18.39 3.36
CA LYS A 101 14.79 19.27 3.21
C LYS A 101 15.07 19.99 4.53
N TYR A 102 16.01 19.44 5.29
CA TYR A 102 16.87 20.26 6.12
C TYR A 102 17.94 20.88 5.22
N ASP A 103 17.67 22.09 4.72
CA ASP A 103 18.54 23.29 4.80
C ASP A 103 17.78 24.52 4.27
#